data_AF-A0A951D0W5-F1
#
_entry.id   AF-A0A951D0W5-F1
#
_cell.length_a   1.000
_cell.length_b   1.000
_cell.length_c   1.000
_cell.angle_alpha   90.00
_cell.angle_beta   90.00
_cell.angle_gamma   90.00
#
_symmetry.space_group_name_H-M   'P 1'
#
loop_
_entity.id
_entity.type
_entity.pdbx_description
1 polymer ?
#
loop_
_entity_poly.entity_id
_entity_poly.type
_entity_poly.pdbx_seq_one_letter_code
_entity_poly.pdbx_strand_id
1 'polypeptide(L)' 'MFDLDAYLARIGICDRPGLASVHRAHVTSIPFENLDPRRGIPVSLELADLERKLVYQRRGGYCFEQNL' A
#
# COMPACT_ATOMS: atom_id res chain seq x y z
N MET A 1 -0.28 9.40 -11.77
CA MET A 1 -1.64 8.81 -11.75
C MET A 1 -1.50 7.47 -11.09
N PHE A 2 -2.37 7.12 -10.14
CA PHE A 2 -2.29 5.86 -9.39
C PHE A 2 -2.76 4.68 -10.25
N ASP A 3 -1.98 3.60 -10.31
CA ASP A 3 -2.37 2.36 -10.96
C ASP A 3 -3.27 1.52 -10.04
N LEU A 4 -4.59 1.69 -10.24
CA LEU A 4 -5.61 0.97 -9.50
C LEU A 4 -5.56 -0.54 -9.75
N ASP A 5 -5.25 -0.97 -10.98
CA ASP A 5 -5.26 -2.39 -11.34
C ASP A 5 -4.08 -3.11 -10.67
N ALA A 6 -2.90 -2.49 -10.64
CA ALA A 6 -1.75 -3.01 -9.92
C ALA A 6 -2.01 -3.10 -8.40
N TYR A 7 -2.68 -2.11 -7.82
CA TYR A 7 -3.07 -2.14 -6.41
C TYR A 7 -4.08 -3.25 -6.11
N LEU A 8 -5.15 -3.38 -6.91
CA LEU A 8 -6.14 -4.44 -6.75
C LEU A 8 -5.50 -5.83 -6.89
N ALA A 9 -4.61 -6.01 -7.87
CA ALA A 9 -3.83 -7.23 -8.03
C ALA A 9 -2.92 -7.50 -6.80
N ARG A 10 -2.28 -6.46 -6.25
CA ARG A 10 -1.41 -6.57 -5.05
C ARG A 10 -2.17 -7.07 -3.82
N ILE A 11 -3.43 -6.71 -3.68
CA ILE A 11 -4.30 -7.12 -2.55
C ILE A 11 -5.19 -8.33 -2.91
N GLY A 12 -5.04 -8.92 -4.10
CA GLY A 12 -5.74 -10.15 -4.50
C GLY A 12 -7.20 -9.96 -4.90
N ILE A 13 -7.55 -8.80 -5.48
CA ILE A 13 -8.88 -8.52 -6.01
C ILE A 13 -8.84 -8.51 -7.54
N CYS A 14 -9.76 -9.24 -8.17
CA CYS A 14 -9.86 -9.38 -9.63
C CYS A 14 -11.03 -8.62 -10.27
N ASP A 15 -12.09 -8.34 -9.49
CA ASP A 15 -13.34 -7.73 -9.95
C ASP A 15 -13.54 -6.36 -9.32
N ARG A 16 -14.65 -5.67 -9.63
CA ARG A 16 -15.03 -4.41 -8.95
C ARG A 16 -15.50 -4.69 -7.52
N PRO A 17 -14.67 -4.45 -6.49
CA PRO A 17 -15.01 -4.80 -5.12
C PRO A 17 -15.83 -3.69 -4.44
N GLY A 18 -16.62 -4.05 -3.44
CA GLY A 18 -17.13 -3.08 -2.48
C GLY A 18 -16.05 -2.62 -1.50
N LEU A 19 -16.26 -1.47 -0.85
CA LEU A 19 -15.31 -0.88 0.11
C LEU A 19 -14.86 -1.85 1.21
N ALA A 20 -15.79 -2.62 1.80
CA ALA A 20 -15.47 -3.57 2.86
C ALA A 20 -14.53 -4.69 2.38
N SER A 21 -14.66 -5.11 1.12
CA SER A 21 -13.78 -6.11 0.51
C SER A 21 -12.38 -5.53 0.26
N VAL A 22 -12.28 -4.29 -0.25
CA VAL A 22 -11.00 -3.59 -0.43
C VAL A 22 -10.30 -3.41 0.90
N HIS A 23 -11.00 -2.90 1.90
CA HIS A 23 -10.43 -2.64 3.22
C HIS A 23 -9.89 -3.93 3.85
N ARG A 24 -10.70 -5.00 3.84
CA ARG A 24 -10.26 -6.30 4.37
C ARG A 24 -9.04 -6.81 3.62
N ALA A 25 -9.08 -6.80 2.28
CA ALA A 25 -7.97 -7.26 1.45
C ALA A 25 -6.69 -6.45 1.68
N HIS A 26 -6.78 -5.13 1.84
CA HIS A 26 -5.64 -4.27 2.14
C HIS A 26 -4.99 -4.66 3.47
N VAL A 27 -5.76 -4.67 4.55
CA VAL A 27 -5.26 -4.94 5.91
C VAL A 27 -4.67 -6.35 6.04
N THR A 28 -5.16 -7.32 5.27
CA THR A 28 -4.61 -8.68 5.27
C THR A 28 -3.44 -8.90 4.32
N SER A 29 -3.18 -7.96 3.40
CA SER A 29 -2.17 -8.14 2.33
C SER A 29 -0.97 -7.20 2.44
N ILE A 30 -1.14 -6.00 2.99
CA ILE A 30 -0.09 -4.99 3.11
C ILE A 30 0.34 -4.92 4.59
N PRO A 31 1.60 -5.28 4.92
CA PRO A 31 2.07 -5.26 6.29
C PRO A 31 2.08 -3.85 6.88
N PHE A 32 1.80 -3.74 8.17
CA PHE A 32 2.16 -2.55 8.94
C PHE A 32 3.63 -2.64 9.37
N GLU A 33 4.46 -1.68 8.98
CA GLU A 33 5.90 -1.69 9.30
C GLU A 33 6.52 -0.30 9.44
N ASN A 34 7.69 -0.23 10.08
CA ASN A 34 8.47 0.99 10.28
C ASN A 34 9.99 0.78 10.02
N LEU A 35 10.33 -0.06 9.03
CA LEU A 35 11.72 -0.43 8.74
C LEU A 35 12.52 0.75 8.18
N ASP A 36 11.92 1.62 7.38
CA ASP A 36 12.61 2.77 6.78
C ASP A 36 13.04 3.80 7.85
N PRO A 37 12.14 4.30 8.73
CA PRO A 37 12.57 5.16 9.85
C PRO A 37 13.60 4.52 10.77
N ARG A 38 13.49 3.20 11.04
CA ARG A 38 14.48 2.47 11.85
C ARG A 38 15.88 2.45 11.20
N ARG A 39 15.95 2.56 9.88
CA ARG A 39 17.19 2.63 9.10
C ARG A 39 17.66 4.07 8.83
N GLY A 40 16.95 5.07 9.35
CA GLY A 40 17.21 6.48 9.07
C GLY A 40 16.87 6.90 7.63
N ILE A 41 16.03 6.12 6.93
CA ILE A 41 15.56 6.44 5.58
C ILE A 41 14.31 7.31 5.72
N PRO A 42 14.30 8.54 5.14
CA PRO A 42 13.11 9.39 5.14
C PRO A 42 11.93 8.74 4.41
N VAL A 43 10.72 8.94 4.94
CA VAL A 43 9.48 8.45 4.32
C VAL A 43 8.87 9.57 3.49
N SER A 44 8.62 9.29 2.22
CA SER A 44 7.88 10.16 1.31
C SER A 44 6.39 9.81 1.33
N LEU A 45 5.53 10.82 1.33
CA LEU A 45 4.08 10.68 1.20
C LEU A 45 3.57 11.08 -0.19
N GLU A 46 4.48 11.31 -1.14
CA GLU A 46 4.11 11.52 -2.53
C GLU A 46 3.48 10.26 -3.10
N LEU A 47 2.35 10.40 -3.79
CA LEU A 47 1.55 9.27 -4.28
C LEU A 47 2.37 8.27 -5.12
N ALA A 48 3.29 8.76 -5.96
CA ALA A 48 4.16 7.92 -6.77
C ALA A 48 5.17 7.09 -5.95
N ASP A 49 5.60 7.61 -4.79
CA ASP A 49 6.52 6.91 -3.89
C ASP A 49 5.77 5.86 -3.07
N LEU A 50 4.56 6.18 -2.60
CA LEU A 50 3.66 5.25 -1.91
C LEU A 50 3.30 4.08 -2.81
N GLU A 51 2.90 4.36 -4.05
CA GLU A 51 2.58 3.35 -5.05
C GLU A 51 3.78 2.44 -5.34
N ARG A 52 4.96 3.03 -5.58
CA ARG A 52 6.21 2.27 -5.77
C ARG A 52 6.50 1.35 -4.60
N LYS A 53 6.36 1.84 -3.37
CA LYS A 53 6.70 1.10 -2.15
C LYS A 53 5.68 0.01 -1.81
N LEU A 54 4.40 0.36 -1.70
CA LEU A 54 3.35 -0.54 -1.21
C LEU A 54 2.91 -1.55 -2.28
N VAL A 55 2.81 -1.10 -3.53
CA VAL A 55 2.32 -1.93 -4.64
C VAL A 55 3.46 -2.72 -5.27
N TYR A 56 4.43 -2.03 -5.87
CA TYR A 56 5.44 -2.68 -6.71
C TYR A 56 6.57 -3.34 -5.91
N GLN A 57 7.08 -2.70 -4.85
CA GLN A 57 8.11 -3.30 -3.98
C GLN A 57 7.55 -4.28 -2.96
N ARG A 58 6.21 -4.38 -2.84
CA ARG A 58 5.51 -5.24 -1.88
C ARG A 58 5.95 -5.01 -0.43
N ARG A 59 6.38 -3.80 -0.10
CA ARG A 59 6.69 -3.37 1.27
C ARG A 59 5.40 -2.99 2.00
N GLY A 60 5.52 -2.81 3.31
CA GLY A 60 4.48 -2.20 4.11
C GLY A 60 4.77 -0.74 4.40
N GLY A 61 3.95 -0.13 5.25
CA GLY A 61 4.14 1.22 5.78
C GLY A 61 3.33 1.41 7.05
N TYR A 62 3.42 2.56 7.68
CA TYR A 62 2.58 2.90 8.82
C TYR A 62 1.38 3.77 8.42
N CYS A 63 0.64 4.29 9.40
CA CYS A 63 -0.66 4.94 9.23
C CYS A 63 -0.71 5.95 8.08
N PHE A 64 0.24 6.87 7.97
CA PHE A 64 0.23 7.88 6.91
C PHE A 64 0.46 7.28 5.53
N GLU A 65 1.31 6.26 5.40
CA GLU A 65 1.60 5.65 4.09
C GLU A 65 0.43 4.82 3.57
N GLN A 66 -0.34 4.18 4.45
CA GLN A 66 -1.43 3.28 4.07
C GLN A 66 -2.79 3.97 3.86
N ASN A 67 -2.98 5.20 4.35
CA ASN A 67 -4.30 5.86 4.41
C ASN A 67 -4.38 7.17 3.60
N LEU A 68 -3.47 7.37 2.64
CA LEU A 68 -3.38 8.56 1.78
C LEU A 68 -3.95 8.32 0.38
#